data_AF-A0A8X6GJ73-F1
#
_entry.id   AF-A0A8X6GJ73-F1
#
_cell.length_a   1.000
_cell.length_b   1.000
_cell.length_c   1.000
_cell.angle_alpha   90.00
_cell.angle_beta   90.00
_cell.angle_gamma   90.00
#
_symmetry.space_group_name_H-M   'P 1'
#
loop_
_entity.id
_entity.type
_entity.pdbx_description
1 polymer ?
#
loop_
_entity_poly.entity_id
_entity_poly.type
_entity_poly.pdbx_seq_one_letter_code
_entity_poly.pdbx_strand_id
1 'polypeptide(L)' 'MSDCIKNPRSFIPCFVCGRLFAQHSLKFHQPKCLLRWQADNKKKPLNERHPTPIDPKIWLADSGEDEDLGHTVEKEEQ' A
#
# COMPACT_ATOMS: atom_id res chain seq x y z
N MET A 1 19.48 -1.91 -38.25
CA MET A 1 20.05 -2.59 -37.07
C MET A 1 19.39 -1.97 -35.86
N SER A 2 18.69 -2.78 -35.08
CA SER A 2 17.72 -2.38 -34.08
C SER A 2 18.40 -1.86 -32.81
N ASP A 3 18.17 -0.60 -32.45
CA ASP A 3 18.59 -0.07 -31.16
C ASP A 3 17.71 -0.68 -30.05
N CYS A 4 18.34 -1.53 -29.24
CA CYS A 4 17.73 -2.14 -28.08
C CYS A 4 17.50 -1.07 -26.99
N ILE A 5 16.24 -0.70 -26.78
CA ILE A 5 15.79 0.03 -25.58
C ILE A 5 15.95 -0.94 -24.39
N LYS A 6 17.14 -0.96 -23.78
CA LYS A 6 17.41 -1.78 -22.60
C LYS A 6 16.81 -1.10 -21.37
N ASN A 7 15.76 -1.73 -20.84
CA ASN A 7 15.03 -1.45 -19.61
C ASN A 7 13.90 -0.40 -19.69
N PRO A 8 12.66 -0.79 -20.04
CA PRO A 8 11.52 0.10 -19.85
C PRO A 8 11.37 0.39 -18.36
N ARG A 9 11.54 1.66 -17.96
CA ARG A 9 11.22 2.07 -16.58
C ARG A 9 9.74 1.78 -16.35
N SER A 10 9.46 0.85 -15.44
CA SER A 10 8.09 0.57 -15.01
C SER A 10 7.58 1.76 -14.20
N PHE A 11 6.54 2.40 -14.73
CA PHE A 11 5.81 3.44 -14.03
C PHE A 11 4.57 2.80 -13.39
N ILE A 12 4.35 3.11 -12.11
CA ILE A 12 3.25 2.58 -11.32
C ILE A 12 2.32 3.76 -10.97
N PRO A 13 1.00 3.62 -11.14
CA PRO A 13 0.05 4.66 -10.75
C PRO A 13 -0.06 4.76 -9.23
N CYS A 14 -0.17 5.99 -8.71
CA CYS A 14 -0.52 6.24 -7.32
C CYS A 14 -1.98 5.89 -7.07
N PHE A 15 -2.28 5.07 -6.05
CA PHE A 15 -3.67 4.69 -5.73
C PHE A 15 -4.54 5.85 -5.21
N VAL A 16 -3.93 6.96 -4.76
CA VAL A 16 -4.67 8.14 -4.27
C VAL A 16 -5.05 9.09 -5.41
N CYS A 17 -4.12 9.36 -6.33
CA CYS A 17 -4.30 10.40 -7.36
C CYS A 17 -4.20 9.91 -8.81
N GLY A 18 -3.91 8.64 -9.05
CA GLY A 18 -3.83 8.01 -10.39
C GLY A 18 -2.62 8.40 -11.24
N ARG A 19 -1.75 9.31 -10.77
CA ARG A 19 -0.57 9.74 -11.53
C ARG A 19 0.52 8.68 -11.54
N LEU A 20 1.25 8.60 -12.65
CA LEU A 20 2.33 7.64 -12.86
C LEU A 20 3.65 8.10 -12.22
N PHE A 21 4.28 7.24 -11.44
CA PHE A 21 5.58 7.49 -10.82
C PHE A 21 6.51 6.30 -11.01
N ALA A 22 7.82 6.56 -11.00
CA ALA A 22 8.80 5.49 -10.83
C ALA A 22 8.66 4.88 -9.43
N GLN A 23 8.89 3.56 -9.31
CA GLN A 23 8.77 2.82 -8.05
C GLN A 23 9.51 3.50 -6.87
N HIS A 24 10.74 3.99 -7.11
CA HIS A 24 11.53 4.68 -6.09
C HIS A 24 10.93 6.01 -5.63
N SER A 25 10.24 6.72 -6.52
CA SER A 25 9.58 7.99 -6.18
C SER A 25 8.22 7.75 -5.53
N LEU A 26 7.55 6.65 -5.87
CA LEU A 26 6.20 6.33 -5.40
C LEU A 26 6.15 6.18 -3.86
N LYS A 27 7.15 5.52 -3.26
CA LYS A 27 7.25 5.33 -1.79
C LYS A 27 7.26 6.63 -0.99
N PHE A 28 7.79 7.72 -1.57
CA PHE A 28 7.77 9.04 -0.93
C PHE A 28 6.54 9.87 -1.35
N HIS A 29 6.02 9.62 -2.55
CA HIS A 29 4.85 10.30 -3.07
C HIS A 29 3.56 9.89 -2.33
N GLN A 30 3.30 8.59 -2.18
CA GLN A 30 2.06 8.05 -1.61
C GLN A 30 1.71 8.63 -0.22
N PRO A 31 2.61 8.63 0.79
CA PRO A 31 2.25 9.16 2.11
C PRO A 31 1.95 10.67 2.05
N LYS A 32 2.74 11.44 1.29
CA LYS A 32 2.50 12.87 1.10
C LYS A 32 1.20 13.16 0.36
N CYS A 33 0.88 12.35 -0.64
CA CYS A 33 -0.36 12.46 -1.41
C CYS A 33 -1.58 12.17 -0.55
N LEU A 34 -1.51 11.14 0.30
CA LEU A 34 -2.60 10.77 1.21
C LEU A 34 -2.87 11.88 2.24
N LEU A 35 -1.83 12.45 2.84
CA LEU A 35 -1.98 13.56 3.79
C LEU A 35 -2.67 14.77 3.16
N ARG A 36 -2.28 15.13 1.93
CA ARG A 36 -2.93 16.22 1.19
C ARG A 36 -4.38 15.90 0.89
N TRP A 37 -4.66 14.69 0.40
CA TRP A 37 -6.02 14.23 0.11
C TRP A 37 -6.91 14.30 1.35
N GLN A 38 -6.43 13.86 2.51
CA GLN A 38 -7.19 13.93 3.77
C GLN A 38 -7.48 15.37 4.19
N ALA A 39 -6.51 16.27 4.06
CA ALA A 39 -6.69 17.69 4.36
C ALA A 39 -7.72 18.35 3.44
N ASP A 40 -7.67 18.03 2.14
CA ASP A 40 -8.62 18.52 1.14
C ASP A 40 -10.03 17.93 1.39
N ASN A 41 -10.12 16.65 1.75
CA ASN A 41 -11.37 15.98 2.08
C ASN A 41 -12.01 16.52 3.37
N LYS A 42 -11.22 16.87 4.39
CA LYS A 42 -11.72 17.46 5.64
C LYS A 42 -12.36 18.84 5.42
N LYS A 43 -11.85 19.61 4.43
CA LYS A 43 -12.38 20.92 4.04
C LYS A 43 -13.70 20.82 3.27
N LYS A 44 -13.99 19.69 2.64
CA LYS A 44 -15.25 19.47 1.94
C LYS A 44 -16.43 19.38 2.93
N PRO A 45 -17.62 19.87 2.53
CA PRO A 45 -18.82 19.67 3.32
C PRO A 45 -19.10 18.17 3.49
N LEU A 46 -19.79 17.79 4.58
CA LEU A 46 -19.92 16.40 5.00
C LEU A 46 -20.47 15.48 3.88
N ASN A 47 -21.38 16.01 3.07
CA ASN A 47 -22.01 15.35 1.93
C ASN A 47 -21.08 15.12 0.72
N GLU A 48 -19.94 15.80 0.65
CA GLU A 48 -18.95 15.66 -0.42
C GLU A 48 -17.67 14.97 0.06
N ARG A 49 -17.63 14.49 1.30
CA ARG A 49 -16.46 13.78 1.81
C ARG A 49 -16.41 12.39 1.21
N HIS A 50 -15.28 12.06 0.61
CA HIS A 50 -14.99 10.73 0.11
C HIS A 50 -14.38 9.85 1.22
N PRO A 51 -14.58 8.52 1.18
CA PRO A 51 -13.88 7.60 2.06
C PRO A 51 -12.38 7.58 1.74
N THR A 52 -11.55 7.30 2.75
CA THR A 52 -10.10 7.22 2.59
C THR A 52 -9.73 6.18 1.54
N PRO A 53 -8.87 6.50 0.56
CA PRO A 53 -8.39 5.53 -0.41
C PRO A 53 -7.70 4.37 0.31
N ILE A 54 -8.17 3.15 0.06
CA ILE A 54 -7.62 1.93 0.65
C ILE A 54 -6.37 1.54 -0.16
N ASP A 55 -5.25 1.28 0.53
CA ASP A 55 -4.08 0.72 -0.13
C ASP A 55 -4.39 -0.72 -0.60
N PRO A 56 -4.24 -1.05 -1.89
CA PRO A 56 -4.50 -2.39 -2.40
C PRO A 56 -3.73 -3.49 -1.66
N LYS A 57 -2.58 -3.16 -1.06
CA LYS A 57 -1.75 -4.12 -0.33
C LYS A 57 -2.43 -4.65 0.94
N ILE A 58 -3.41 -3.93 1.50
CA ILE A 58 -4.20 -4.37 2.66
C ILE A 58 -5.02 -5.61 2.31
N TRP A 59 -5.56 -5.69 1.09
CA TRP A 59 -6.36 -6.84 0.64
C TRP A 59 -5.54 -8.11 0.44
N LEU A 60 -4.22 -7.98 0.23
CA LEU A 60 -3.34 -9.12 -0.01
C LEU A 60 -2.86 -9.77 1.30
N ALA A 61 -2.99 -9.10 2.45
CA ALA A 61 -2.45 -9.56 3.73
C ALA A 61 -3.41 -10.45 4.55
N ASP A 62 -4.66 -10.61 4.12
CA ASP A 62 -5.68 -11.37 4.86
C ASP A 62 -5.70 -12.88 4.50
N SER A 63 -4.92 -13.30 3.49
CA SER A 63 -4.91 -14.68 3.00
C SER A 63 -3.69 -15.47 3.49
N GLY A 64 -3.73 -15.87 4.78
CA GLY A 64 -3.12 -17.12 5.27
C GLY A 64 -1.63 -17.11 5.65
N GLU A 65 -1.34 -16.83 6.92
CA GLU A 65 -0.20 -17.43 7.65
C GLU A 65 -0.71 -17.85 9.05
N ASP A 66 -1.30 -19.04 9.12
CA ASP A 66 -1.50 -19.80 10.35
C ASP A 66 -0.16 -20.41 10.81
N GLU A 67 0.74 -19.60 11.36
CA GLU A 67 1.90 -20.17 12.08
C GLU A 67 1.45 -20.64 13.48
N ASP A 68 1.26 -21.94 13.53
CA ASP A 68 0.95 -22.85 14.63
C ASP A 68 1.47 -22.45 16.02
N LEU A 69 0.53 -22.34 16.98
CA LEU A 69 0.79 -22.23 18.41
C LEU A 69 1.24 -23.58 19.00
N GLY A 70 2.52 -23.88 18.91
CA GLY A 70 3.15 -24.97 19.67
C GLY A 70 3.32 -24.63 21.16
N HIS A 71 2.30 -24.94 21.96
CA HIS A 71 2.39 -25.07 23.42
C HIS A 71 3.38 -26.18 23.80
N THR A 72 4.53 -25.86 24.39
CA THR A 72 5.28 -26.86 25.18
C THR A 72 4.71 -26.86 26.60
N VAL A 73 3.80 -27.80 26.86
CA VAL A 73 3.33 -28.15 28.20
C VAL A 73 4.53 -28.63 29.02
N GLU A 74 4.74 -27.98 30.16
CA GLU A 74 5.59 -28.43 31.25
C GLU A 74 5.20 -29.86 31.65
N LYS A 75 6.16 -30.78 31.63
CA LYS A 75 6.05 -32.06 32.32
C LYS A 75 7.12 -32.11 33.40
N GLU A 76 6.67 -31.90 34.63
CA GLU A 76 7.30 -32.40 35.85
C GLU A 76 7.38 -33.94 35.86
N GLU A 77 8.18 -34.43 36.83
CA GLU A 77 8.32 -35.80 37.36
C GLU A 77 9.47 -36.67 36.84
N GLN A 78 10.64 -36.53 37.50
CA GLN A 78 11.10 -37.49 38.52
C GLN A 78 12.35 -36.98 39.28
#